data_AF-A0AAE9Y5H0-F1
#
_entry.id   AF-A0AAE9Y5H0-F1
#
_cell.length_a   1.000
_cell.length_b   1.000
_cell.length_c   1.000
_cell.angle_alpha   90.00
_cell.angle_beta   90.00
_cell.angle_gamma   90.00
#
_symmetry.space_group_name_H-M   'P 1'
#
loop_
_entity.id
_entity.type
_entity.pdbx_description
1 polymer ?
#
loop_
_entity_poly.entity_id
_entity_poly.type
_entity_poly.pdbx_seq_one_letter_code
_entity_poly.pdbx_strand_id
1 'polypeptide(L)' 'MTLLRRALVALGLAGLVAAFVRLRGSGGTPPQTGGWRELSGPELR' A
#
# COMPACT_ATOMS: atom_id res chain seq x y z
N MET A 1 20.87 12.77 -26.71
CA MET A 1 20.79 13.39 -25.36
C MET A 1 19.36 13.57 -24.83
N THR A 2 18.36 13.81 -25.68
CA THR A 2 16.96 14.00 -25.25
C THR A 2 16.34 12.76 -24.61
N LEU A 3 16.61 11.57 -25.17
CA LEU A 3 16.05 10.32 -24.64
C LEU A 3 16.62 9.97 -23.26
N LEU A 4 17.93 10.10 -23.09
CA LEU A 4 18.60 9.91 -21.80
C LEU A 4 18.07 10.90 -20.74
N ARG A 5 17.94 12.18 -21.09
CA ARG A 5 17.36 13.19 -20.19
C ARG A 5 15.93 12.82 -19.77
N ARG A 6 15.09 12.41 -20.73
CA ARG A 6 13.71 11.99 -20.44
C ARG A 6 13.65 10.74 -19.56
N ALA A 7 14.53 9.77 -19.79
CA ALA A 7 14.63 8.56 -18.98
C ALA A 7 15.04 8.90 -17.53
N LEU A 8 16.04 9.76 -17.33
CA LEU A 8 16.46 10.21 -16.00
C LEU A 8 15.33 10.95 -15.26
N VAL A 9 14.60 11.82 -15.95
CA VAL A 9 13.44 12.53 -15.38
C VAL A 9 12.33 11.55 -14.99
N ALA A 10 12.01 10.59 -15.87
CA ALA A 10 10.97 9.59 -15.60
C ALA A 10 11.33 8.69 -14.41
N LEU A 11 12.58 8.20 -14.36
CA LEU A 11 13.07 7.38 -13.24
C LEU A 11 13.08 8.18 -11.93
N GLY A 12 13.49 9.46 -11.97
CA GLY A 12 13.45 10.35 -10.82
C GLY A 12 12.03 10.55 -10.29
N LEU A 13 11.07 10.85 -11.17
CA LEU A 13 9.66 11.00 -10.79
C LEU A 13 9.08 9.70 -10.21
N ALA A 14 9.33 8.56 -10.85
CA ALA A 14 8.88 7.26 -10.35
C ALA A 14 9.46 6.96 -8.96
N GLY A 15 10.75 7.25 -8.75
CA GLY A 15 11.41 7.10 -7.46
C GLY A 15 10.81 8.01 -6.37
N LEU A 16 10.51 9.28 -6.70
CA LEU A 16 9.87 10.21 -5.78
C LEU A 16 8.47 9.75 -5.37
N VAL A 17 7.65 9.29 -6.33
CA VAL A 17 6.32 8.75 -6.04
C VAL A 17 6.41 7.50 -5.17
N ALA A 18 7.31 6.56 -5.51
CA ALA A 18 7.51 5.35 -4.72
C ALA A 18 7.97 5.67 -3.30
N ALA A 19 8.90 6.61 -3.13
CA ALA A 19 9.35 7.08 -1.82
C ALA A 19 8.21 7.72 -1.03
N PHE A 20 7.40 8.58 -1.67
CA PHE A 20 6.24 9.20 -1.03
C PHE A 20 5.21 8.15 -0.56
N VAL A 21 4.86 7.19 -1.42
CA VAL A 21 3.96 6.08 -1.06
C VAL A 21 4.56 5.25 0.06
N ARG A 22 5.87 4.97 0.04
CA ARG A 22 6.53 4.18 1.10
C ARG A 22 6.53 4.88 2.45
N LEU A 23 6.81 6.19 2.47
CA LEU A 23 6.85 7.02 3.67
C LEU A 23 5.45 7.30 4.24
N ARG A 24 4.42 7.40 3.38
CA ARG A 24 3.03 7.65 3.80
C ARG A 24 2.23 6.37 4.05
N GLY A 25 2.54 5.31 3.32
CA GLY A 25 1.88 4.00 3.41
C GLY A 25 2.45 3.10 4.52
N SER A 26 3.44 3.57 5.29
CA SER A 26 3.92 2.87 6.49
C SER A 26 2.99 3.03 7.70
N GLY A 27 1.74 3.49 7.52
CA GLY A 27 0.73 3.71 8.56
C GLY A 27 0.22 2.44 9.25
N GLY A 28 1.04 1.39 9.33
CA GLY A 28 0.71 0.09 9.89
C GLY A 28 -0.13 -0.77 8.96
N THR A 29 -0.30 -2.04 9.32
CA THR A 29 -1.42 -2.81 8.79
C THR A 29 -2.71 -2.12 9.22
N PRO A 30 -3.62 -1.78 8.30
CA PRO A 30 -4.90 -1.19 8.68
C PRO A 30 -5.55 -2.09 9.73
N PRO A 31 -6.12 -1.51 10.81
CA PRO A 31 -6.73 -2.30 11.87
C PRO A 31 -7.81 -3.18 11.23
N GLN A 32 -7.54 -4.49 11.21
CA GLN A 32 -8.53 -5.46 10.75
C GLN A 32 -9.60 -5.50 11.83
N THR A 33 -10.71 -4.83 11.56
CA THR A 33 -11.89 -4.83 12.42
C THR A 33 -12.86 -5.85 11.89
N GLY A 34 -13.23 -6.81 12.74
CA GLY A 34 -14.01 -7.97 12.35
C GLY A 34 -13.14 -9.11 11.81
N GLY A 35 -13.59 -10.33 12.10
CA GLY A 35 -12.97 -11.57 11.68
C GLY A 35 -13.99 -12.69 11.74
N TRP A 36 -13.73 -13.76 11.01
CA TRP A 36 -14.54 -14.96 11.11
C TRP A 36 -14.25 -15.62 12.46
N ARG A 37 -15.26 -15.59 13.32
CA ARG A 37 -15.29 -16.34 14.56
C ARG A 37 -16.21 -17.53 14.33
N GLU A 38 -15.82 -18.69 14.84
CA GLU A 38 -16.70 -19.85 14.88
C GLU A 38 -17.93 -19.53 15.75
N LEU A 39 -19.12 -19.72 15.19
CA LEU A 39 -20.38 -19.61 15.91
C LEU A 39 -20.64 -20.95 16.60
N SER A 40 -21.06 -20.92 17.87
CA SER A 40 -21.32 -22.15 18.62
C SER A 40 -22.69 -22.11 19.31
N GLY A 41 -23.33 -23.28 19.36
CA GLY A 41 -24.58 -23.49 20.11
C GLY A 41 -25.72 -22.58 19.62
N PRO A 42 -26.38 -21.82 20.52
CA PRO A 42 -27.52 -20.95 20.17
C PRO A 42 -27.20 -19.86 19.14
N GLU A 43 -25.93 -19.52 18.94
CA GLU A 43 -25.50 -18.52 17.96
C GLU A 43 -25.63 -19.00 16.50
N LEU A 44 -25.90 -20.29 16.28
CA LEU A 44 -26.14 -20.88 14.96
C LEU A 44 -27.58 -20.70 14.45
N ARG A 45 -28.48 -20.17 15.29
CA ARG A 45 -29.92 -20.09 15.03
C ARG A 45 -30.34 -18.85 14.24
#